data_AF-R2XVF5-F1
#
_entry.id   AF-R2XVF5-F1
#
_cell.length_a   1.000
_cell.length_b   1.000
_cell.length_c   1.000
_cell.angle_alpha   90.00
_cell.angle_beta   90.00
_cell.angle_gamma   90.00
#
_symmetry.space_group_name_H-M   'P 1'
#
loop_
_entity.id
_entity.type
_entity.pdbx_description
1 polymer ?
#
loop_
_entity_poly.entity_id
_entity_poly.type
_entity_poly.pdbx_seq_one_letter_code
_entity_poly.pdbx_strand_id
1 'polypeptide(L)' 'MKKKTQLFEQKRFYIPVALLLGLLGFSPMLVSVLGKKKEETLNSDYYTSSQEPLFKSKE' A
#
# COMPACT_ATOMS: atom_id res chain seq x y z
N MET A 1 28.27 -26.87 -23.66
CA MET A 1 27.22 -26.44 -22.70
C MET A 1 27.63 -25.28 -21.76
N LYS A 2 28.56 -24.36 -22.13
CA LYS A 2 29.02 -23.29 -21.21
C LYS A 2 28.16 -22.01 -21.16
N LYS A 3 27.28 -21.76 -22.14
CA LYS A 3 26.52 -20.49 -22.24
C LYS A 3 25.37 -20.36 -21.22
N LYS A 4 24.78 -21.47 -20.76
CA LYS A 4 23.60 -21.45 -19.86
C LYS A 4 23.96 -21.06 -18.42
N THR A 5 25.17 -21.40 -17.96
CA THR A 5 25.62 -21.12 -16.58
C THR A 5 25.95 -19.64 -16.37
N GLN A 6 26.51 -18.98 -17.38
CA GLN A 6 26.87 -17.56 -17.31
C GLN A 6 25.63 -16.64 -17.22
N LEU A 7 24.52 -17.02 -17.88
CA LEU A 7 23.23 -16.34 -17.74
C LEU A 7 22.62 -16.50 -16.33
N PHE A 8 22.84 -17.64 -15.69
CA PHE A 8 22.34 -17.92 -14.35
C PHE A 8 23.07 -17.11 -13.27
N GLU A 9 24.39 -16.97 -13.41
CA GLU A 9 25.22 -16.14 -12.52
C GLU A 9 24.84 -14.66 -12.60
N GLN A 10 24.56 -14.13 -13.80
CA GLN A 10 24.10 -12.74 -13.93
C GLN A 10 22.74 -12.51 -13.27
N LYS A 11 21.78 -13.45 -13.42
CA LYS A 11 20.44 -13.32 -12.84
C LYS A 11 20.42 -13.40 -11.32
N ARG A 12 21.39 -14.07 -10.70
CA ARG A 12 21.51 -14.22 -9.25
C ARG A 12 21.56 -12.89 -8.49
N PHE A 13 22.15 -11.86 -9.10
CA PHE A 13 22.19 -10.50 -8.52
C PHE A 13 20.88 -9.74 -8.71
N TYR A 14 20.21 -9.91 -9.86
CA TYR A 14 18.97 -9.19 -10.16
C TYR A 14 17.75 -9.74 -9.41
N ILE A 15 17.76 -11.02 -9.02
CA ILE A 15 16.67 -11.64 -8.25
C ILE A 15 16.42 -10.91 -6.91
N PRO A 16 17.42 -10.73 -6.01
CA PRO A 16 17.20 -10.01 -4.75
C PRO A 16 16.85 -8.52 -4.97
N VAL A 17 17.42 -7.88 -5.98
CA VAL A 17 17.10 -6.49 -6.33
C VAL A 17 15.63 -6.36 -6.78
N ALA A 18 15.16 -7.28 -7.62
CA ALA A 18 13.77 -7.31 -8.07
C ALA A 18 12.79 -7.60 -6.91
N LEU A 19 13.16 -8.45 -5.95
CA LEU A 19 12.36 -8.68 -4.75
C LEU A 19 12.26 -7.43 -3.88
N LEU A 20 13.36 -6.70 -3.68
CA LEU A 20 13.35 -5.45 -2.93
C LEU A 20 12.50 -4.39 -3.61
N LEU A 21 12.66 -4.20 -4.93
CA LEU A 21 11.84 -3.28 -5.72
C LEU A 21 10.36 -3.67 -5.71
N GLY A 22 10.08 -4.98 -5.79
CA GLY A 22 8.73 -5.53 -5.69
C GLY A 22 8.11 -5.21 -4.33
N LEU A 23 8.82 -5.46 -3.23
CA LEU A 23 8.35 -5.12 -1.88
C LEU A 23 8.14 -3.61 -1.70
N LEU A 24 9.07 -2.79 -2.20
CA LEU A 24 8.99 -1.33 -2.10
C LEU A 24 7.75 -0.80 -2.84
N GLY A 25 7.50 -1.28 -4.06
CA GLY A 25 6.36 -0.88 -4.90
C GLY A 25 5.03 -1.51 -4.48
N PHE A 26 5.05 -2.69 -3.85
CA PHE A 26 3.85 -3.37 -3.37
C PHE A 26 3.41 -2.90 -1.97
N SER A 27 4.33 -2.30 -1.19
CA SER A 27 4.03 -1.79 0.14
C SER A 27 2.89 -0.75 0.20
N PRO A 28 2.77 0.24 -0.71
CA PRO A 28 1.71 1.25 -0.62
C PRO A 28 0.36 0.65 -0.98
N MET A 29 0.34 -0.35 -1.88
CA MET A 29 -0.86 -1.09 -2.25
C MET A 29 -1.39 -1.91 -1.08
N LEU A 30 -0.50 -2.61 -0.36
CA LEU A 30 -0.88 -3.35 0.86
C LEU A 30 -1.43 -2.42 1.94
N VAL A 31 -0.78 -1.28 2.18
CA VAL A 31 -1.26 -0.28 3.14
C VAL A 31 -2.61 0.30 2.71
N SER A 32 -2.86 0.49 1.42
CA SER A 32 -4.15 0.98 0.93
C SER A 32 -5.28 -0.05 1.11
N VAL A 33 -5.00 -1.35 1.03
CA VAL A 33 -6.01 -2.43 1.14
C VAL A 33 -6.23 -2.83 2.60
N LEU A 34 -5.15 -2.97 3.37
CA LEU A 34 -5.21 -3.39 4.78
C LEU A 34 -5.36 -2.19 5.74
N GLY A 35 -5.10 -0.98 5.26
CA GLY A 35 -5.32 0.23 6.03
C GLY A 35 -6.79 0.33 6.39
N LYS A 36 -7.10 0.11 7.67
CA LYS A 36 -8.41 0.40 8.23
C LYS A 36 -8.70 1.87 7.96
N LYS A 37 -9.50 2.17 6.93
CA LYS A 37 -10.21 3.43 6.87
C LYS A 37 -11.11 3.41 8.10
N LYS A 38 -10.88 4.33 9.04
CA LYS A 38 -11.91 4.63 10.04
C LYS A 38 -13.18 4.86 9.22
N GLU A 39 -14.26 4.14 9.53
CA GLU A 39 -15.51 4.34 8.83
C GLU A 39 -15.99 5.75 9.16
N GLU A 40 -15.67 6.68 8.28
CA GLU A 40 -16.18 8.05 8.32
C GLU A 40 -17.63 7.97 7.87
N THR A 41 -18.52 8.12 8.84
CA THR A 41 -19.95 8.22 8.59
C THR A 41 -20.33 9.68 8.41
N LEU A 42 -21.39 9.94 7.65
CA LEU A 42 -21.98 11.26 7.56
C LEU A 42 -22.38 11.72 8.95
N ASN A 43 -21.91 12.89 9.38
CA ASN A 43 -22.23 13.43 10.69
C ASN A 43 -23.71 13.82 10.75
N SER A 44 -24.50 13.15 11.59
CA SER A 44 -25.93 13.46 11.78
C SER A 44 -26.13 14.89 12.28
N ASP A 45 -25.14 15.42 12.99
CA ASP A 45 -25.21 16.71 13.67
C ASP A 45 -24.60 17.83 12.81
N TYR A 46 -24.22 17.55 11.56
CA TYR A 46 -23.58 18.52 10.65
C TYR A 46 -24.36 19.83 10.51
N TYR A 47 -25.69 19.75 10.50
CA TYR A 47 -26.55 20.93 10.36
C TYR A 47 -26.94 21.56 11.71
N THR A 48 -26.52 20.97 12.83
CA THR A 48 -26.84 21.44 14.18
C THR A 48 -25.96 22.60 14.60
N SER A 49 -24.71 22.67 14.13
CA SER A 49 -23.84 23.82 14.36
C SER A 49 -22.90 24.06 13.17
N SER A 50 -22.55 25.33 12.92
CA SER A 50 -21.65 25.71 11.82
C SER A 50 -20.20 25.23 11.98
N GLN A 51 -19.87 24.59 13.12
CA GLN A 51 -18.53 24.13 13.46
C GLN A 51 -18.40 22.60 13.30
N GLU A 52 -19.49 21.88 13.04
CA GLU A 52 -19.47 20.43 12.91
C GLU A 52 -18.87 20.00 11.56
N PRO A 53 -17.94 19.03 11.55
CA PRO A 53 -17.39 18.49 10.30
C PRO A 53 -18.43 17.64 9.57
N LEU A 54 -18.37 17.63 8.24
CA LEU A 54 -19.29 16.87 7.37
C LEU A 54 -19.22 15.35 7.60
N PHE A 55 -18.02 14.85 7.89
CA PHE A 55 -17.77 13.46 8.19
C PHE A 55 -17.21 13.32 9.60
N LYS A 56 -17.68 12.29 10.32
CA LYS A 56 -17.24 11.96 11.67
C LYS A 56 -16.85 10.50 11.72
N SER A 57 -15.70 10.19 12.33
CA SER A 57 -15.28 8.81 12.52
C SER A 57 -16.22 8.11 13.50
N LYS A 58 -16.71 6.93 13.13
CA LYS A 58 -17.25 5.99 14.12
C LYS A 58 -16.08 5.50 14.98
N GLU A 59 -16.05 5.88 16.26
CA GLU A 59 -15.24 5.19 17.27
C GLU A 59 -15.86 3.82 17.61
#